data_AF-A0A847KH11-F1
#
_entry.id   AF-A0A847KH11-F1
#
_cell.length_a   1.000
_cell.length_b   1.000
_cell.length_c   1.000
_cell.angle_alpha   90.00
_cell.angle_beta   90.00
_cell.angle_gamma   90.00
#
_symmetry.space_group_name_H-M   'P 1'
#
loop_
_entity.id
_entity.type
_entity.pdbx_description
1 polymer ?
#
loop_
_entity_poly.entity_id
_entity_poly.type
_entity_poly.pdbx_seq_one_letter_code
_entity_poly.pdbx_strand_id
1 'polypeptide(L)'
;MTGTVHVRMYNVGFGDAFLVTVSRAGGTWRMLVDCGVHNQGQARPIRDSVRAIIADLRAASADGVPRLDVVVATHRHADHVSGFAVDDWEEVEVGEVWLPYVADDDDPDAQA
;
A
#
# COMPACT_ATOMS: atom_id res chain seq x y z
N MET A 1 23.22 16.84 -0.54
CA MET A 1 22.94 15.60 0.20
C MET A 1 22.13 14.70 -0.70
N THR A 2 22.52 13.44 -0.88
CA THR A 2 21.82 12.47 -1.73
C THR A 2 20.71 11.79 -0.95
N GLY A 3 19.48 11.82 -1.45
CA GLY A 3 18.39 10.98 -0.93
C GLY A 3 18.48 9.56 -1.48
N THR A 4 17.80 8.62 -0.82
CA THR A 4 17.66 7.25 -1.33
C THR A 4 16.20 6.94 -1.62
N VAL A 5 16.00 6.06 -2.61
CA VAL A 5 14.69 5.46 -2.90
C VAL A 5 14.85 3.95 -2.76
N HIS A 6 13.99 3.34 -1.95
CA HIS A 6 13.92 1.90 -1.77
C HIS A 6 12.54 1.40 -2.16
N VAL A 7 12.49 0.33 -2.95
CA VAL A 7 11.25 -0.33 -3.36
C VAL A 7 11.28 -1.76 -2.82
N ARG A 8 10.27 -2.11 -2.00
CA ARG A 8 10.04 -3.48 -1.53
C ARG A 8 8.80 -4.05 -2.19
N MET A 9 8.98 -5.19 -2.86
CA MET A 9 7.88 -5.98 -3.42
C MET A 9 7.51 -7.08 -2.42
N TYR A 10 6.27 -7.10 -1.95
CA TYR A 10 5.79 -8.14 -1.05
C TYR A 10 5.25 -9.33 -1.84
N ASN A 11 5.64 -10.54 -1.43
CA ASN A 11 5.17 -11.77 -2.10
C ASN A 11 3.74 -12.11 -1.66
N VAL A 12 2.78 -11.49 -2.34
CA VAL A 12 1.34 -11.75 -2.23
C VAL A 12 0.90 -12.96 -3.06
N GLY A 13 1.66 -13.32 -4.10
CA GLY A 13 1.29 -14.32 -5.09
C GLY A 13 1.03 -13.67 -6.45
N PHE A 14 -0.08 -14.01 -7.10
CA PHE A 14 -0.52 -13.30 -8.30
C PHE A 14 -1.28 -12.03 -7.91
N GLY A 15 -0.56 -10.92 -7.81
CA GLY A 15 -1.08 -9.60 -7.46
C GLY A 15 0.05 -8.68 -7.03
N ASP A 16 -0.32 -7.51 -6.54
CA ASP A 16 0.61 -6.41 -6.36
C ASP A 16 0.58 -5.84 -4.92
N ALA A 17 1.78 -5.54 -4.41
CA ALA A 17 1.99 -4.83 -3.15
C ALA A 17 3.42 -4.28 -3.10
N PHE A 18 3.57 -2.97 -3.30
CA PHE A 18 4.86 -2.30 -3.38
C PHE A 18 4.99 -1.19 -2.34
N LEU A 19 5.94 -1.34 -1.40
CA LEU A 19 6.29 -0.25 -0.50
C LEU A 19 7.46 0.55 -1.08
N VAL A 20 7.18 1.78 -1.46
CA VAL A 20 8.18 2.78 -1.84
C VAL A 20 8.54 3.60 -0.61
N THR A 21 9.84 3.74 -0.35
CA THR A 21 10.37 4.55 0.76
C THR A 21 11.39 5.53 0.21
N VAL A 22 11.15 6.82 0.42
CA VAL A 22 12.04 7.92 0.03
C VAL A 22 12.64 8.53 1.29
N SER A 23 13.96 8.40 1.46
CA SER A 23 14.68 8.92 2.62
C SER A 23 15.54 10.11 2.25
N ARG A 24 15.38 11.23 2.97
CA ARG A 24 16.17 12.47 2.80
C ARG A 24 16.47 13.11 4.16
N ALA A 25 17.34 14.11 4.19
CA ALA A 25 17.73 14.80 5.43
C ALA A 25 16.55 15.45 6.20
N GLY A 26 15.39 15.64 5.55
CA GLY A 26 14.17 16.16 6.16
C GLY A 26 13.15 15.10 6.58
N GLY A 27 13.48 13.80 6.49
CA GLY A 27 12.60 12.71 6.90
C GLY A 27 12.41 11.62 5.84
N THR A 28 11.53 10.69 6.18
CA THR A 28 11.18 9.54 5.35
C THR A 28 9.74 9.67 4.90
N TRP A 29 9.50 9.51 3.59
CA TRP A 29 8.18 9.46 3.00
C TRP A 29 7.91 8.06 2.45
N ARG A 30 6.72 7.52 2.65
CA ARG A 30 6.34 6.15 2.30
C ARG A 30 5.03 6.09 1.54
N MET A 31 5.05 5.31 0.46
CA MET A 31 3.87 5.02 -0.35
C MET A 31 3.70 3.51 -0.49
N LEU A 32 2.48 3.03 -0.25
CA LEU A 32 2.09 1.67 -0.59
C LEU A 32 1.28 1.72 -1.88
N VAL A 33 1.80 1.09 -2.94
CA VAL A 33 1.09 0.92 -4.21
C VAL A 33 0.52 -0.48 -4.25
N ASP A 34 -0.81 -0.54 -4.28
CA ASP A 34 -1.62 -1.74 -4.24
C ASP A 34 -1.40 -2.62 -3.01
N CYS A 35 -2.38 -3.47 -2.74
CA CYS A 35 -2.29 -4.56 -1.79
C CYS A 35 -3.37 -5.58 -2.14
N GLY A 36 -3.03 -6.57 -2.96
CA GLY A 36 -4.01 -7.55 -3.38
C GLY A 36 -3.42 -8.86 -3.87
N VAL A 37 -4.30 -9.83 -4.04
CA VAL A 37 -3.99 -11.11 -4.66
C VAL A 37 -5.23 -11.69 -5.34
N HIS A 38 -5.02 -12.27 -6.52
CA HIS A 38 -6.05 -13.04 -7.19
C HIS A 38 -6.37 -14.31 -6.39
N ASN A 39 -7.65 -14.65 -6.21
CA ASN A 39 -8.08 -15.81 -5.40
C ASN A 39 -7.42 -17.14 -5.81
N GLN A 40 -7.16 -17.33 -7.10
CA GLN A 40 -6.51 -18.53 -7.66
C GLN A 40 -4.97 -18.49 -7.65
N GLY A 41 -4.36 -17.39 -7.19
CA GLY A 41 -2.90 -17.20 -7.23
C GLY A 41 -2.28 -16.89 -5.87
N GLN A 42 -2.98 -17.20 -4.78
CA GLN A 42 -2.49 -16.94 -3.42
C GLN A 42 -1.27 -17.81 -3.10
N ALA A 43 -0.12 -17.16 -2.88
CA ALA A 43 1.05 -17.84 -2.32
C ALA A 43 0.90 -18.10 -0.80
N ARG A 44 0.08 -17.28 -0.14
CA ARG A 44 -0.25 -17.29 1.29
C ARG A 44 -1.56 -16.51 1.53
N PRO A 45 -2.21 -16.63 2.71
CA PRO A 45 -3.30 -15.74 3.07
C PRO A 45 -2.88 -14.27 2.93
N ILE A 46 -3.69 -13.44 2.27
CA ILE A 46 -3.35 -12.02 2.04
C ILE A 46 -3.06 -11.25 3.33
N ARG A 47 -3.75 -11.61 4.43
CA ARG A 47 -3.53 -11.07 5.77
C ARG A 47 -2.09 -11.24 6.27
N ASP A 48 -1.38 -12.30 5.85
CA ASP A 48 0.02 -12.50 6.25
C ASP A 48 0.95 -11.49 5.57
N SER A 49 0.69 -11.15 4.30
CA SER A 49 1.41 -10.09 3.59
C SER A 49 1.11 -8.72 4.17
N VAL A 50 -0.16 -8.44 4.51
CA VAL A 50 -0.58 -7.21 5.20
C VAL A 50 0.19 -7.06 6.53
N ARG A 51 0.22 -8.11 7.36
CA ARG A 51 0.98 -8.09 8.63
C ARG A 51 2.47 -7.88 8.43
N ALA A 52 3.06 -8.46 7.39
CA ALA A 52 4.47 -8.23 7.07
C ALA A 52 4.74 -6.76 6.70
N ILE A 53 3.86 -6.13 5.90
CA ILE A 53 3.94 -4.71 5.57
C ILE A 53 3.86 -3.86 6.85
N ILE A 54 2.84 -4.11 7.70
CA ILE A 54 2.63 -3.37 8.94
C ILE A 54 3.83 -3.52 9.89
N ALA A 55 4.38 -4.74 10.02
CA ALA A 55 5.55 -5.00 10.84
C ALA A 55 6.78 -4.21 10.35
N ASP A 56 7.00 -4.14 9.04
CA ASP A 56 8.08 -3.34 8.45
C ASP A 56 7.90 -1.84 8.72
N LEU A 57 6.68 -1.32 8.54
CA LEU A 57 6.35 0.08 8.84
C LEU A 57 6.59 0.41 10.32
N ARG A 58 6.16 -0.48 11.20
CA ARG A 58 6.31 -0.36 12.66
C ARG A 58 7.79 -0.37 13.05
N ALA A 59 8.58 -1.29 12.51
CA ALA A 59 10.01 -1.38 12.76
C ALA A 59 10.80 -0.17 12.22
N ALA A 60 10.31 0.46 11.15
CA ALA A 60 10.91 1.64 10.55
C ALA A 60 10.43 2.96 11.17
N SER A 61 9.58 2.91 12.19
CA SER A 61 9.04 4.07 12.90
C SER A 61 9.74 4.27 14.24
N ALA A 62 10.11 5.52 14.54
CA ALA A 62 10.85 5.85 15.77
C ALA A 62 10.00 5.72 17.04
N ASP A 63 8.69 5.92 16.93
CA ASP A 63 7.72 5.83 18.04
C ASP A 63 6.93 4.52 18.02
N GLY A 64 7.25 3.60 17.10
CA GLY A 64 6.58 2.31 16.97
C GLY A 64 5.16 2.39 16.41
N VAL A 65 4.72 3.52 15.86
CA VAL A 65 3.44 3.63 15.13
C VAL A 65 3.70 3.47 13.64
N PRO A 66 3.09 2.48 12.95
CA PRO A 66 3.26 2.30 11.51
C PRO A 66 2.53 3.41 10.75
N ARG A 67 3.19 3.99 9.73
CA ARG A 67 2.66 5.11 8.95
C ARG A 67 2.91 4.98 7.46
N LEU A 68 1.93 5.36 6.68
CA LEU A 68 2.02 5.58 5.23
C LEU A 68 1.62 7.02 4.93
N ASP A 69 2.45 7.72 4.15
CA ASP A 69 2.08 9.05 3.68
C ASP A 69 1.01 8.94 2.59
N VAL A 70 1.13 7.93 1.71
CA VAL A 70 0.16 7.68 0.63
C VAL A 70 -0.14 6.19 0.50
N VAL A 71 -1.42 5.85 0.32
CA VAL A 71 -1.86 4.56 -0.22
C VAL A 71 -2.39 4.80 -1.62
N VAL A 72 -1.97 3.98 -2.58
CA VAL A 72 -2.47 4.02 -3.96
C VAL A 72 -3.17 2.71 -4.27
N ALA A 73 -4.38 2.77 -4.82
CA ALA A 73 -4.99 1.65 -5.52
C ALA A 73 -4.99 1.99 -7.02
N THR A 74 -4.28 1.22 -7.84
CA THR A 74 -4.13 1.53 -9.27
C THR A 74 -5.44 1.34 -10.04
N HIS A 75 -6.20 0.30 -9.70
CA HIS A 75 -7.53 0.00 -10.23
C HIS A 75 -8.23 -1.05 -9.36
N ARG A 76 -9.52 -1.32 -9.66
CA ARG A 76 -10.43 -2.08 -8.78
C ARG A 76 -10.26 -3.61 -8.78
N HIS A 77 -9.33 -4.19 -9.55
CA HIS A 77 -9.22 -5.65 -9.62
C HIS A 77 -8.73 -6.24 -8.29
N ALA A 78 -9.22 -7.43 -7.94
CA ALA A 78 -9.01 -8.03 -6.62
C ALA A 78 -7.53 -8.31 -6.32
N ASP A 79 -6.72 -8.56 -7.34
CA ASP A 79 -5.27 -8.72 -7.25
C ASP A 79 -4.51 -7.44 -6.92
N HIS A 80 -5.20 -6.29 -6.89
CA HIS A 80 -4.65 -5.00 -6.49
C HIS A 80 -5.25 -4.48 -5.18
N VAL A 81 -6.50 -4.81 -4.84
CA VAL A 81 -7.20 -4.17 -3.70
C VAL A 81 -7.67 -5.10 -2.59
N SER A 82 -7.66 -6.43 -2.79
CA SER A 82 -8.27 -7.35 -1.82
C SER A 82 -7.63 -7.34 -0.44
N GLY A 83 -6.35 -6.97 -0.33
CA GLY A 83 -5.63 -6.83 0.94
C GLY A 83 -6.01 -5.59 1.74
N PHE A 84 -6.59 -4.57 1.12
CA PHE A 84 -7.07 -3.37 1.84
C PHE A 84 -8.33 -3.63 2.68
N ALA A 85 -9.05 -4.73 2.44
CA ALA A 85 -10.22 -5.12 3.22
C ALA A 85 -9.89 -5.82 4.56
N VAL A 86 -8.62 -5.86 4.95
CA VAL A 86 -8.15 -6.53 6.17
C VAL A 86 -8.15 -5.55 7.36
N ASP A 87 -8.80 -5.92 8.46
CA ASP A 87 -8.94 -5.04 9.65
C ASP A 87 -7.61 -4.59 10.27
N ASP A 88 -6.52 -5.33 10.06
CA ASP A 88 -5.19 -5.00 10.60
C ASP A 88 -4.70 -3.60 10.15
N TRP A 89 -5.24 -3.04 9.06
CA TRP A 89 -4.94 -1.67 8.63
C TRP A 89 -5.40 -0.60 9.62
N GLU A 90 -6.31 -0.90 10.56
CA GLU A 90 -6.70 0.01 11.65
C GLU A 90 -5.51 0.42 12.54
N GLU A 91 -4.41 -0.35 12.52
CA GLU A 91 -3.19 -0.02 13.25
C GLU A 91 -2.33 1.07 12.58
N VAL A 92 -2.60 1.41 11.31
CA VAL A 92 -1.73 2.22 10.45
C VAL A 92 -2.30 3.63 10.27
N GLU A 93 -1.49 4.64 10.54
CA GLU A 93 -1.85 6.01 10.17
C GLU A 93 -1.59 6.22 8.67
N VAL A 94 -2.61 6.71 7.95
CA VAL A 94 -2.55 7.00 6.52
C VAL A 94 -2.81 8.48 6.30
N GLY A 95 -1.90 9.16 5.58
CA GLY A 95 -2.04 10.57 5.23
C GLY A 95 -3.05 10.79 4.10
N GLU A 96 -2.80 10.16 2.95
CA GLU A 96 -3.61 10.30 1.75
C GLU A 96 -3.93 8.93 1.12
N VAL A 97 -5.07 8.85 0.43
CA VAL A 97 -5.46 7.72 -0.40
C VAL A 97 -5.68 8.23 -1.82
N TRP A 98 -4.96 7.66 -2.78
CA TRP A 98 -5.06 8.00 -4.19
C TRP A 98 -5.74 6.88 -4.95
N LEU A 99 -6.84 7.22 -5.61
CA LEU A 99 -7.63 6.35 -6.46
C LEU A 99 -7.62 6.90 -7.88
N PRO A 100 -7.82 6.05 -8.91
CA PRO A 100 -7.96 6.54 -10.27
C PRO A 100 -9.25 7.36 -10.40
N TYR A 101 -9.27 8.33 -11.32
CA TYR A 101 -10.44 9.20 -11.55
C TYR A 101 -11.73 8.41 -11.81
N VAL A 102 -11.63 7.21 -12.42
CA VAL A 102 -12.76 6.30 -12.65
C VAL A 102 -13.40 5.73 -11.37
N ALA A 103 -12.84 6.03 -10.19
CA ALA A 103 -13.43 5.71 -8.89
C ALA A 103 -14.27 6.86 -8.31
N ASP A 104 -14.25 8.03 -8.94
CA ASP A 104 -15.12 9.15 -8.62
C ASP A 104 -16.34 9.11 -9.57
N ASP A 105 -17.49 8.71 -9.04
CA ASP A 105 -18.73 8.62 -9.81
C ASP A 105 -19.23 10.00 -10.28
N ASP A 106 -18.76 11.10 -9.68
CA ASP A 106 -19.10 12.47 -10.04
C ASP A 106 -18.10 13.11 -11.03
N ASP A 107 -16.98 12.42 -11.35
CA ASP A 107 -16.01 12.92 -12.32
C ASP A 107 -16.58 12.85 -13.75
N PRO A 108 -16.68 13.98 -14.47
CA PRO A 108 -17.28 14.00 -15.80
C PRO A 108 -16.49 13.20 -16.84
N ASP A 109 -15.18 13.02 -16.66
CA ASP A 109 -14.36 12.18 -17.54
C ASP A 109 -14.54 10.69 -17.23
N ALA A 110 -15.07 10.34 -16.04
CA ALA A 110 -15.36 8.96 -15.64
C ALA A 110 -16.72 8.44 -16.16
N GLN A 111 -17.66 9.32 -16.52
CA GLN A 111 -18.96 8.95 -17.05
C GLN A 111 -18.90 8.68 -18.57
N ALA A 112 -19.22 7.45 -18.99
CA ALA A 112 -19.15 6.98 -20.38
C ALA A 112 -20.25 7.52 -21.29
#